data_AF-A0A970LFG6-F1
#
_entry.id   AF-A0A970LFG6-F1
#
_cell.length_a   1.000
_cell.length_b   1.000
_cell.length_c   1.000
_cell.angle_alpha   90.00
_cell.angle_beta   90.00
_cell.angle_gamma   90.00
#
_symmetry.space_group_name_H-M   'P 1'
#
loop_
_entity.id
_entity.type
_entity.pdbx_description
1 polymer ?
#
loop_
_entity_poly.entity_id
_entity_poly.type
_entity_poly.pdbx_seq_one_letter_code
_entity_poly.pdbx_strand_id
1 'polypeptide(L)' 'MAATLDTLLRGRKKVPLRTLAVHRDAAERGLVDFSTDIQVVARDLSLWYGETLALDRINLDIRAREITALIGPSGCGKS' A
#
# COMPACT_ATOMS: atom_id res chain seq x y z
N MET A 1 16.00 -35.31 -35.94
CA MET A 1 17.31 -34.70 -35.63
C MET A 1 17.17 -33.19 -35.73
N ALA A 2 16.73 -32.55 -34.65
CA ALA A 2 16.78 -31.10 -34.49
C ALA A 2 16.50 -30.77 -33.02
N ALA A 3 17.57 -30.42 -32.32
CA ALA A 3 17.53 -29.93 -30.95
C ALA A 3 16.67 -28.67 -30.89
N THR A 4 15.49 -28.76 -30.29
CA THR A 4 14.58 -27.62 -30.14
C THR A 4 13.91 -27.60 -28.76
N LEU A 5 14.65 -27.98 -27.71
CA LEU A 5 14.18 -27.83 -26.33
C LEU A 5 15.20 -27.21 -25.36
N ASP A 6 16.49 -27.17 -25.71
CA ASP A 6 17.55 -26.75 -24.77
C ASP A 6 17.91 -25.25 -24.83
N THR A 7 17.39 -24.50 -25.80
CA THR A 7 17.69 -23.06 -25.97
C THR A 7 16.77 -22.14 -25.16
N LEU A 8 15.67 -22.66 -24.57
CA LEU A 8 14.68 -21.83 -23.85
C LEU A 8 14.72 -21.97 -22.32
N LEU A 9 15.80 -22.54 -21.76
CA LEU A 9 15.96 -22.67 -20.30
C LEU A 9 17.22 -22.01 -19.74
N ARG A 10 17.94 -21.21 -20.54
CA ARG A 10 19.08 -20.41 -20.06
C ARG A 10 18.77 -18.91 -20.15
N GLY A 11 18.26 -18.37 -19.04
CA GLY A 11 18.40 -16.95 -18.71
C GLY A 11 17.16 -16.08 -18.91
N ARG A 12 16.17 -16.17 -18.02
CA ARG A 12 15.41 -14.99 -17.57
C ARG A 12 15.10 -15.12 -16.08
N LYS A 13 15.48 -14.08 -15.34
CA LYS A 13 15.21 -13.88 -13.91
C LYS A 13 13.74 -14.18 -13.61
N LYS A 14 13.50 -15.09 -12.67
CA LYS A 14 12.17 -15.48 -12.21
C LYS A 14 11.74 -14.59 -11.05
N VAL A 15 11.16 -13.43 -11.35
CA VAL A 15 10.29 -12.67 -10.44
C VAL A 15 9.25 -11.94 -11.30
N PRO A 16 8.00 -12.43 -11.36
CA PRO A 16 6.96 -11.68 -10.64
C PRO A 16 5.88 -12.60 -10.06
N LEU A 17 5.69 -12.52 -8.75
CA LEU A 17 4.45 -12.85 -8.05
C LEU A 17 4.15 -11.57 -7.26
N ARG A 18 3.04 -10.87 -7.50
CA ARG A 18 1.71 -11.27 -7.06
C ARG A 18 0.64 -10.74 -8.02
N THR A 19 -0.24 -11.65 -8.39
CA THR A 19 -1.64 -11.47 -8.79
C THR A 19 -2.19 -10.04 -8.63
N LEU A 20 -2.36 -9.33 -9.75
CA LEU A 20 -3.40 -8.31 -9.86
C LEU A 20 -4.73 -9.06 -9.93
N ALA A 21 -5.45 -9.09 -8.81
CA ALA A 21 -6.84 -9.52 -8.81
C ALA A 21 -7.63 -8.44 -9.57
N VAL A 22 -7.99 -8.74 -10.82
CA VAL A 22 -8.97 -7.95 -11.56
C VAL A 22 -10.31 -8.22 -10.90
N HIS A 23 -10.78 -7.31 -10.04
CA HIS A 23 -12.16 -7.33 -9.61
C HIS A 23 -13.02 -6.95 -10.82
N ARG A 24 -13.71 -7.95 -11.38
CA ARG A 24 -14.72 -7.74 -12.42
C ARG A 24 -15.85 -6.93 -11.83
N ASP A 25 -16.21 -5.87 -12.55
CA ASP A 25 -17.48 -5.18 -12.43
C ASP A 25 -18.61 -6.17 -12.67
N ALA A 26 -19.25 -6.62 -11.59
CA ALA A 26 -20.49 -7.37 -11.65
C ALA A 26 -21.54 -6.58 -10.87
N ALA A 27 -22.41 -5.98 -11.67
CA ALA A 27 -23.60 -5.23 -11.32
C ALA A 27 -24.43 -5.81 -10.15
N GLU A 28 -25.13 -4.86 -9.51
CA GLU A 28 -26.47 -4.98 -8.92
C GLU A 28 -26.61 -5.00 -7.39
N ARG A 29 -27.20 -3.89 -6.90
CA ARG A 29 -28.07 -3.73 -5.73
C ARG A 29 -27.38 -3.57 -4.36
N GLY A 30 -27.23 -2.29 -3.96
CA GLY A 30 -27.60 -1.87 -2.60
C GLY A 30 -26.53 -1.88 -1.50
N LEU A 31 -25.23 -1.87 -1.83
CA LEU A 31 -24.18 -1.63 -0.83
C LEU A 31 -23.26 -0.53 -1.33
N VAL A 32 -23.27 0.62 -0.65
CA VAL A 32 -22.28 1.68 -0.84
C VAL A 32 -20.92 1.10 -0.47
N ASP A 33 -20.03 0.94 -1.46
CA ASP A 33 -18.67 0.50 -1.22
C ASP A 33 -17.85 1.64 -0.61
N PHE A 34 -17.51 1.49 0.67
CA PHE A 34 -16.61 2.38 1.39
C PHE A 34 -15.15 1.86 1.40
N SER A 35 -14.84 0.78 0.69
CA SER A 35 -13.78 -0.14 1.13
C SER A 35 -12.43 -0.10 0.40
N THR A 36 -12.19 0.76 -0.60
CA THR A 36 -10.88 0.74 -1.30
C THR A 36 -10.25 2.07 -1.68
N ASP A 37 -10.97 3.19 -1.57
CA ASP A 37 -10.45 4.48 -2.01
C ASP A 37 -9.58 5.12 -0.90
N ILE A 38 -8.26 4.95 -0.97
CA ILE A 38 -7.33 5.61 -0.04
C ILE A 38 -7.17 7.07 -0.47
N GLN A 39 -7.52 8.00 0.43
CA GLN A 39 -7.50 9.43 0.17
C GLN A 39 -6.28 10.14 0.75
N VAL A 40 -5.75 9.63 1.87
CA VAL A 40 -4.50 10.13 2.45
C VAL A 40 -3.52 8.99 2.57
N VAL A 41 -2.31 9.20 2.06
CA VAL A 41 -1.20 8.25 2.10
C VAL A 41 0.02 8.95 2.68
N ALA A 42 0.61 8.38 3.73
CA ALA A 42 1.95 8.70 4.20
C ALA A 42 2.80 7.43 4.14
N ARG A 43 4.00 7.56 3.59
CA ARG A 43 4.99 6.49 3.51
C ARG A 43 6.32 6.98 4.03
N ASP A 44 6.92 6.20 4.92
CA ASP A 44 8.21 6.49 5.57
C ASP A 44 8.34 7.94 6.05
N LEU A 45 7.25 8.50 6.59
CA LEU A 45 7.20 9.90 7.02
C LEU A 45 8.01 10.08 8.30
N SER A 46 9.02 10.94 8.24
CA SER A 46 9.73 11.45 9.41
C SER A 46 9.50 12.95 9.56
N LEU A 47 9.26 13.41 10.78
CA LEU A 47 9.01 14.82 11.11
C LEU A 47 9.96 15.27 12.22
N TRP A 48 10.57 16.43 12.04
CA TRP A 48 11.49 17.04 13.00
C TRP A 48 10.96 18.39 13.50
N TYR A 49 11.10 18.63 14.80
CA TYR A 49 10.93 19.94 15.41
C TYR A 49 12.29 20.41 15.91
N GLY A 50 12.94 21.28 15.13
CA GLY A 50 14.34 21.65 15.37
C GLY A 50 15.24 20.41 15.32
N GLU A 51 15.94 20.14 16.42
CA GLU A 51 16.82 18.98 16.57
C GLU A 51 16.11 17.71 17.05
N THR A 52 14.80 17.77 17.34
CA THR A 52 14.04 16.62 17.88
C THR A 52 13.28 15.89 16.78
N LEU A 53 13.52 14.59 16.64
CA LEU A 53 12.73 13.71 15.77
C LEU A 53 11.39 13.37 16.44
N ALA A 54 10.30 13.92 15.92
CA ALA A 54 8.96 13.79 16.48
C ALA A 54 8.21 12.57 15.91
N LEU A 55 8.40 12.26 14.63
CA LEU A 55 7.87 11.08 13.95
C LEU A 55 9.02 10.41 13.20
N ASP A 56 9.16 9.08 13.29
CA ASP A 56 10.21 8.34 12.61
C ASP A 56 9.63 7.27 11.68
N ARG A 57 9.79 7.46 10.37
CA ARG A 57 9.42 6.52 9.29
C ARG A 57 8.03 5.91 9.46
N ILE A 58 7.03 6.74 9.73
CA ILE A 58 5.65 6.27 9.91
C ILE A 58 4.96 6.01 8.58
N ASN A 59 4.11 4.98 8.55
CA ASN A 59 3.29 4.61 7.40
C ASN A 59 1.81 4.71 7.79
N LEU A 60 1.01 5.45 7.02
CA LEU A 60 -0.41 5.70 7.29
C LEU A 60 -1.22 5.70 6.00
N ASP A 61 -2.40 5.07 6.04
CA ASP A 61 -3.44 5.16 5.02
C ASP A 61 -4.74 5.58 5.68
N ILE A 62 -5.42 6.57 5.10
CA ILE A 62 -6.76 6.98 5.50
C ILE A 62 -7.69 6.83 4.31
N ARG A 63 -8.76 6.04 4.46
CA ARG A 63 -9.73 5.81 3.41
C ARG A 63 -10.74 6.95 3.29
N ALA A 64 -11.37 7.04 2.13
CA ALA A 64 -12.50 7.91 1.91
C ALA A 64 -13.60 7.62 2.94
N ARG A 65 -14.11 8.68 3.58
CA ARG A 65 -15.23 8.61 4.54
C ARG A 65 -14.90 7.79 5.81
N GLU A 66 -13.62 7.55 6.10
CA GLU A 66 -13.15 6.95 7.34
C GLU A 66 -12.87 8.03 8.40
N ILE A 67 -13.33 7.80 9.63
CA ILE A 67 -12.96 8.62 10.78
C ILE A 67 -11.76 7.95 11.47
N THR A 68 -10.61 8.62 11.46
CA THR A 68 -9.39 8.12 12.10
C THR A 68 -9.01 9.02 13.26
N ALA A 69 -8.77 8.44 14.44
CA ALA A 69 -8.30 9.15 15.61
C ALA A 69 -6.82 8.83 15.89
N LEU A 70 -5.98 9.86 16.04
CA LEU A 70 -4.59 9.73 16.50
C LEU A 70 -4.55 9.89 18.02
N ILE A 71 -4.18 8.84 18.75
CA ILE A 71 -4.21 8.79 20.22
C ILE A 71 -2.82 8.51 20.78
N GLY A 72 -2.46 9.18 21.88
CA GLY A 72 -1.21 8.97 22.60
C GLY A 72 -0.93 10.07 23.64
N PRO A 73 0.06 9.87 24.55
CA PRO A 73 0.42 10.82 25.60
C PRO A 73 0.86 12.19 25.05
N SER A 74 0.94 13.22 25.91
CA SER A 74 1.43 14.54 25.49
C SER A 74 2.85 14.43 24.91
N GLY A 75 3.11 15.18 23.83
CA GLY A 75 4.41 15.17 23.15
C GLY A 75 4.66 14.01 22.17
N CYS A 76 3.72 13.09 21.96
CA CYS A 76 3.94 11.94 21.05
C CYS A 76 3.78 12.24 19.54
N GLY A 77 3.81 13.51 19.11
CA GLY A 77 3.78 13.87 17.68
C GLY A 77 2.42 13.80 16.98
N LYS A 78 1.30 13.90 17.72
CA LYS A 78 -0.05 13.95 17.12
C LYS A 78 -0.40 15.28 16.43
N SER A 79 0.30 16.36 16.81
CA SER A 79 0.01 17.75 16.42
C SER A 79 1.11 18.34 15.57
#